data_AF-A0A533SRP2-F1
#
_entry.id   AF-A0A533SRP2-F1
#
_cell.length_a   1.000
_cell.length_b   1.000
_cell.length_c   1.000
_cell.angle_alpha   90.00
_cell.angle_beta   90.00
_cell.angle_gamma   90.00
#
_symmetry.space_group_name_H-M   'P 1'
#
loop_
_entity.id
_entity.type
_entity.pdbx_description
1 polymer ?
#
loop_
_entity_poly.entity_id
_entity_poly.type
_entity_poly.pdbx_seq_one_letter_code
_entity_poly.pdbx_strand_id
1 'polypeptide(L)'
;MNKMLLVLKNEFKTVVFRKSFFLTLFLVPIIASVVFAIFGTMGDSQPTSAIGKLISPPEEIKLEGLVDESGLIKTIPQDMGKYLIRYQDENAASAALQAGEIGSYYVIQPDFLSTGDITYMRTDFN
;
A
#
# COMPACT_ATOMS: atom_id res chain seq x y z
N MET A 1 -14.02 47.76 25.41
CA MET A 1 -13.55 46.59 24.65
C MET A 1 -12.80 46.93 23.35
N ASN A 2 -12.89 48.17 22.84
CA ASN A 2 -12.27 48.56 21.56
C ASN A 2 -10.73 48.48 21.52
N LYS A 3 -10.05 48.64 22.67
CA LYS A 3 -8.57 48.55 22.74
C LYS A 3 -8.06 47.13 22.45
N MET A 4 -8.73 46.10 22.95
CA MET A 4 -8.37 44.70 22.68
C MET A 4 -8.53 44.36 21.20
N LEU A 5 -9.61 44.83 20.58
CA LEU A 5 -9.88 44.62 19.16
C LEU A 5 -8.87 45.35 18.26
N LEU A 6 -8.40 46.52 18.69
CA LEU A 6 -7.38 47.31 17.99
C LEU A 6 -6.01 46.63 18.06
N VAL A 7 -5.62 46.11 19.23
CA VAL A 7 -4.40 45.31 19.40
C VAL A 7 -4.47 44.03 18.57
N LEU A 8 -5.59 43.29 18.63
CA LEU A 8 -5.79 42.07 17.85
C LEU A 8 -5.68 42.32 16.34
N LYS A 9 -6.28 43.40 15.83
CA LYS A 9 -6.19 43.77 14.41
C LYS A 9 -4.74 44.06 13.99
N ASN A 10 -3.97 44.73 14.86
CA ASN A 10 -2.57 45.03 14.59
C ASN A 10 -1.69 43.77 14.58
N GLU A 11 -1.86 42.90 15.59
CA GLU A 11 -1.12 41.65 15.69
C GLU A 11 -1.48 40.68 14.55
N PHE A 12 -2.76 40.51 14.25
CA PHE A 12 -3.22 39.67 13.14
C PHE A 12 -2.61 40.13 11.81
N LYS A 13 -2.60 41.46 11.55
CA LYS A 13 -2.00 42.00 10.34
C LYS A 13 -0.50 41.71 10.29
N THR A 14 0.19 41.87 11.42
CA THR A 14 1.64 41.70 11.51
C THR A 14 2.05 40.23 11.35
N VAL A 15 1.25 39.29 11.88
CA VAL A 15 1.52 37.85 11.82
C VAL A 15 1.12 37.26 10.47
N VAL A 16 -0.14 37.44 10.06
CA VAL A 16 -0.70 36.79 8.85
C VAL A 16 -0.12 37.39 7.57
N PHE A 17 0.16 38.69 7.53
CA PHE A 17 0.72 39.32 6.33
C PHE A 17 2.26 39.35 6.33
N ARG A 18 2.91 38.66 7.26
CA ARG A 18 4.36 38.50 7.21
C ARG A 18 4.73 37.62 6.02
N LYS A 19 5.73 38.02 5.22
CA LYS A 19 6.18 37.24 4.06
C LYS A 19 6.53 35.78 4.40
N SER A 20 7.11 35.55 5.59
CA SER A 20 7.43 34.20 6.07
C SER A 20 6.19 33.34 6.33
N PHE A 21 5.07 33.93 6.74
CA PHE A 21 3.82 33.21 6.99
C PHE A 21 3.30 32.58 5.69
N PHE A 22 3.20 33.37 4.62
CA PHE A 22 2.79 32.86 3.32
C PHE A 22 3.80 31.89 2.73
N LEU A 23 5.11 32.13 2.92
CA LEU A 23 6.13 31.18 2.48
C LEU A 23 5.87 29.80 3.08
N THR A 24 5.77 29.67 4.40
CA THR A 24 5.52 28.35 5.02
C THR A 24 4.14 27.78 4.71
N LEU A 25 3.12 28.64 4.65
CA LEU A 25 1.73 28.24 4.37
C LEU A 25 1.61 27.60 2.98
N PHE A 26 2.32 28.12 1.99
CA PHE A 26 2.27 27.60 0.62
C PHE A 26 3.39 26.61 0.29
N LEU A 27 4.56 26.71 0.92
CA LEU A 27 5.73 25.87 0.60
C LEU A 27 5.42 24.38 0.77
N VAL A 28 4.80 23.99 1.91
CA VAL A 28 4.45 22.59 2.17
C VAL A 28 3.45 22.02 1.14
N PRO A 29 2.28 22.64 0.91
CA PRO A 29 1.33 22.11 -0.08
C PRO A 29 1.86 22.18 -1.52
N ILE A 30 2.70 23.17 -1.87
CA ILE A 30 3.33 23.25 -3.20
C ILE A 30 4.32 22.10 -3.39
N ILE A 31 5.19 21.83 -2.41
CA ILE A 31 6.13 20.69 -2.49
C ILE A 31 5.36 19.39 -2.66
N ALA A 32 4.32 19.16 -1.85
CA ALA A 32 3.48 17.97 -1.97
C ALA A 32 2.81 17.86 -3.36
N SER A 33 2.28 18.97 -3.87
CA SER A 33 1.65 19.01 -5.20
C SER A 33 2.63 18.71 -6.33
N VAL A 34 3.87 19.22 -6.24
CA VAL A 34 4.92 18.96 -7.23
C VAL A 34 5.33 17.49 -7.22
N VAL A 35 5.55 16.91 -6.04
CA VAL A 35 5.84 15.48 -5.89
C VAL A 35 4.70 14.65 -6.48
N PHE A 36 3.45 14.97 -6.13
CA PHE A 36 2.29 14.28 -6.66
C PHE A 36 2.17 14.41 -8.19
N ALA A 37 2.45 15.58 -8.76
CA ALA A 37 2.40 15.79 -10.21
C ALA A 37 3.48 15.00 -10.96
N ILE A 38 4.68 14.87 -10.40
CA ILE A 38 5.80 14.13 -11.02
C ILE A 38 5.52 12.62 -11.01
N PHE A 39 5.09 12.08 -9.87
CA PHE A 39 4.91 10.63 -9.70
C PHE A 39 3.50 10.14 -10.06
N GLY A 40 2.48 10.99 -9.95
CA GLY A 40 1.08 10.64 -10.24
C GLY A 40 0.80 10.40 -11.73
N THR A 41 1.67 10.86 -12.64
CA THR A 41 1.56 10.56 -14.07
C THR A 41 2.25 9.26 -14.48
N MET A 42 3.05 8.66 -13.59
CA MET A 42 3.70 7.36 -13.80
C MET A 42 2.80 6.30 -13.17
N GLY A 43 1.95 5.68 -13.99
CA GLY A 43 0.77 4.90 -13.59
C GLY A 43 0.96 3.67 -12.70
N ASP A 44 2.16 3.36 -12.20
CA ASP A 44 2.42 2.18 -11.35
C ASP A 44 2.92 2.52 -9.93
N SER A 45 3.28 3.78 -9.66
CA SER A 45 3.82 4.16 -8.34
C SER A 45 2.99 5.26 -7.71
N GLN A 46 1.95 4.88 -6.96
CA GLN A 46 1.22 5.80 -6.09
C GLN A 46 2.22 6.52 -5.18
N PRO A 47 2.39 7.86 -5.25
CA PRO A 47 3.35 8.58 -4.40
C PRO A 47 3.06 8.44 -2.90
N THR A 48 1.81 8.09 -2.55
CA THR A 48 1.41 7.71 -1.19
C THR A 48 2.11 6.45 -0.69
N SER A 49 2.55 5.55 -1.58
CA SER A 49 3.26 4.31 -1.21
C SER A 49 4.68 4.58 -0.70
N ALA A 50 5.36 5.63 -1.18
CA ALA A 50 6.73 5.93 -0.74
C ALA A 50 6.77 6.51 0.68
N ILE A 51 5.85 7.44 0.99
CA ILE A 51 5.66 7.94 2.35
C ILE A 51 5.07 6.83 3.23
N GLY A 52 4.10 6.07 2.71
CA GLY A 52 3.52 4.90 3.37
C GLY A 52 4.59 3.89 3.80
N LYS A 53 5.53 3.52 2.92
CA LYS A 53 6.64 2.61 3.23
C LYS A 53 7.60 3.11 4.32
N LEU A 54 7.65 4.42 4.60
CA LEU A 54 8.49 4.99 5.68
C LEU A 54 7.81 4.95 7.05
N ILE A 55 6.48 4.90 7.11
CA ILE A 55 5.69 4.90 8.36
C ILE A 55 4.95 3.58 8.59
N SER A 56 4.78 2.77 7.57
CA SER A 56 4.25 1.42 7.68
C SER A 56 5.30 0.52 8.33
N PRO A 57 4.87 -0.38 9.23
CA PRO A 57 5.72 -1.48 9.67
C PRO A 57 6.29 -2.20 8.44
N PRO A 58 7.51 -2.77 8.53
CA PRO A 58 8.00 -3.69 7.50
C PRO A 58 6.90 -4.70 7.19
N GLU A 59 6.59 -4.91 5.91
CA GLU A 59 5.68 -5.97 5.51
C GLU A 59 6.19 -7.26 6.16
N GLU A 60 5.43 -7.76 7.16
CA GLU A 60 5.69 -9.07 7.71
C GLU A 60 5.54 -10.03 6.53
N ILE A 61 6.64 -10.71 6.19
CA ILE A 61 6.62 -11.73 5.17
C ILE A 61 5.76 -12.87 5.72
N LYS A 62 4.46 -12.81 5.43
CA LYS A 62 3.51 -13.85 5.79
C LYS A 62 3.66 -15.00 4.82
N LEU A 63 3.49 -16.21 5.34
CA LEU A 63 3.45 -17.41 4.51
C LEU A 63 2.28 -17.28 3.52
N GLU A 64 2.51 -17.57 2.25
CA GLU A 64 1.50 -17.55 1.20
C GLU A 64 1.15 -19.00 0.76
N GLY A 65 -0.10 -19.21 0.36
CA GLY A 65 -0.59 -20.49 -0.17
C GLY A 65 -0.49 -20.58 -1.69
N LEU A 66 -0.31 -21.79 -2.21
CA LEU A 66 -0.38 -22.10 -3.63
C LEU A 66 -1.31 -23.29 -3.88
N VAL A 67 -2.31 -23.09 -4.73
CA VAL A 67 -3.18 -24.12 -5.28
C VAL A 67 -2.88 -24.22 -6.76
N ASP A 68 -2.43 -25.39 -7.21
CA ASP A 68 -2.07 -25.65 -8.60
C ASP A 68 -3.02 -26.68 -9.21
N GLU A 69 -4.07 -26.19 -9.88
CA GLU A 69 -5.02 -27.01 -10.62
C GLU A 69 -4.50 -27.41 -12.01
N SER A 70 -3.49 -26.70 -12.50
CA SER A 70 -2.85 -26.96 -13.80
C SER A 70 -1.88 -28.13 -13.78
N GLY A 71 -1.36 -28.49 -12.60
CA GLY A 71 -0.32 -29.50 -12.43
C GLY A 71 1.05 -29.09 -13.01
N LEU A 72 1.22 -27.82 -13.38
CA LEU A 72 2.46 -27.30 -13.95
C LEU A 72 3.58 -27.20 -12.91
N ILE A 73 3.23 -26.92 -11.66
CA ILE A 73 4.20 -26.78 -10.57
C ILE A 73 4.46 -28.16 -9.98
N LYS A 74 5.63 -28.73 -10.29
CA LYS A 74 6.03 -30.05 -9.80
C LYS A 74 6.72 -30.02 -8.44
N THR A 75 7.52 -28.99 -8.19
CA THR A 75 8.33 -28.86 -6.98
C THR A 75 8.47 -27.40 -6.59
N ILE A 76 8.24 -27.10 -5.31
CA ILE A 76 8.61 -25.81 -4.72
C ILE A 76 10.05 -25.94 -4.22
N PRO A 77 10.99 -25.08 -4.65
CA PRO A 77 12.35 -25.08 -4.14
C PRO A 77 12.39 -24.94 -2.61
N GLN A 78 13.31 -25.63 -1.94
CA GLN A 78 13.37 -25.62 -0.46
C GLN A 78 13.53 -24.20 0.12
N ASP A 79 14.26 -23.33 -0.57
CA ASP A 79 14.45 -21.94 -0.16
C ASP A 79 13.15 -21.12 -0.11
N MET A 80 12.11 -21.57 -0.83
CA MET A 80 10.78 -20.95 -0.85
C MET A 80 9.80 -21.53 0.16
N GLY A 81 10.10 -22.64 0.83
CA GLY A 81 9.16 -23.28 1.78
C GLY A 81 8.80 -22.42 3.00
N LYS A 82 9.59 -21.37 3.28
CA LYS A 82 9.31 -20.36 4.31
C LYS A 82 8.37 -19.23 3.84
N TYR A 83 8.13 -19.13 2.53
CA TYR A 83 7.33 -18.07 1.91
C TYR A 83 6.10 -18.63 1.21
N LEU A 84 6.16 -19.87 0.74
CA LEU A 84 5.12 -20.48 -0.07
C LEU A 84 4.88 -21.94 0.36
N ILE A 85 3.63 -22.26 0.65
CA ILE A 85 3.17 -23.62 0.97
C ILE A 85 2.14 -24.08 -0.06
N ARG A 86 2.26 -25.33 -0.54
CA ARG A 86 1.29 -25.91 -1.48
C ARG A 86 0.11 -26.51 -0.73
N TYR A 87 -1.10 -26.18 -1.18
CA TYR A 87 -2.34 -26.83 -0.79
C TYR A 87 -2.87 -27.74 -1.90
N GLN A 88 -3.68 -28.74 -1.53
CA GLN A 88 -4.29 -29.65 -2.49
C GLN A 88 -5.44 -29.02 -3.26
N ASP A 89 -6.23 -28.17 -2.61
CA ASP A 89 -7.41 -27.53 -3.17
C ASP A 89 -7.60 -26.12 -2.59
N GLU A 90 -8.49 -25.36 -3.23
CA GLU A 90 -8.85 -24.01 -2.81
C GLU A 90 -9.50 -23.98 -1.42
N ASN A 91 -10.28 -24.99 -1.06
CA ASN A 91 -10.97 -25.05 0.23
C ASN A 91 -9.99 -25.11 1.40
N ALA A 92 -8.92 -25.90 1.28
CA ALA A 92 -7.86 -26.01 2.28
C ALA A 92 -7.08 -24.70 2.42
N ALA A 93 -6.76 -24.03 1.31
CA ALA A 93 -6.11 -22.73 1.32
C ALA A 93 -7.00 -21.65 1.95
N SER A 94 -8.29 -21.65 1.61
CA SER A 94 -9.28 -20.73 2.17
C SER A 94 -9.47 -20.91 3.68
N ALA A 95 -9.50 -22.16 4.16
CA ALA A 95 -9.55 -22.44 5.60
C ALA A 95 -8.29 -21.94 6.33
N ALA A 96 -7.10 -22.16 5.76
CA ALA A 96 -5.84 -21.67 6.32
C ALA A 96 -5.76 -20.13 6.34
N LEU A 97 -6.30 -19.47 5.30
CA LEU A 97 -6.41 -18.02 5.23
C LEU A 97 -7.35 -17.48 6.32
N GLN A 98 -8.49 -18.14 6.55
CA GLN A 98 -9.44 -17.77 7.61
C GLN A 98 -8.87 -18.01 9.02
N ALA A 99 -8.05 -19.05 9.19
CA ALA A 99 -7.34 -19.33 10.43
C ALA A 99 -6.17 -18.36 10.68
N GLY A 100 -5.76 -17.58 9.68
CA GLY A 100 -4.62 -16.66 9.76
C GLY A 100 -3.26 -17.35 9.70
N GLU A 101 -3.20 -18.61 9.24
CA GLU A 101 -1.95 -19.36 9.05
C GLU A 101 -1.17 -18.87 7.83
N ILE A 102 -1.89 -18.39 6.82
CA ILE A 102 -1.33 -17.76 5.61
C ILE A 102 -1.91 -16.35 5.45
N GLY A 103 -1.14 -15.46 4.82
CA GLY A 103 -1.59 -14.09 4.53
C GLY A 103 -2.46 -13.99 3.27
N SER A 104 -2.23 -14.89 2.33
CA SER A 104 -2.87 -14.90 1.01
C SER A 104 -2.65 -16.26 0.33
N TYR A 105 -3.33 -16.52 -0.78
CA TYR A 105 -3.03 -17.67 -1.65
C TYR A 105 -3.26 -17.38 -3.14
N TYR A 106 -2.53 -18.12 -3.98
CA TYR A 106 -2.72 -18.14 -5.44
C TYR A 106 -3.44 -19.40 -5.89
N VAL A 107 -4.31 -19.26 -6.90
CA VAL A 107 -4.91 -20.37 -7.63
C VAL A 107 -4.47 -20.28 -9.08
N ILE A 108 -3.76 -21.32 -9.54
CA ILE A 108 -3.37 -21.46 -10.95
C ILE A 108 -4.43 -22.30 -11.64
N GLN A 109 -5.15 -21.67 -12.57
CA GLN A 109 -6.23 -22.30 -13.31
C GLN A 109 -5.72 -23.41 -14.24
N PRO A 110 -6.55 -24.43 -14.55
CA PRO A 110 -6.14 -25.54 -15.41
C PRO A 110 -5.76 -25.11 -16.84
N ASP A 111 -6.31 -24.00 -17.34
CA ASP A 111 -6.08 -23.44 -18.66
C ASP A 111 -5.00 -22.33 -18.68
N PHE A 112 -4.20 -22.22 -17.62
CA PHE A 112 -3.16 -21.19 -17.46
C PHE A 112 -2.22 -21.03 -18.67
N LEU A 113 -1.86 -22.11 -19.38
CA LEU A 113 -1.01 -22.00 -20.58
C LEU A 113 -1.66 -21.25 -21.74
N SER A 114 -2.99 -21.19 -21.76
CA SER A 114 -3.78 -20.54 -22.81
C SER A 114 -4.25 -19.15 -22.41
N THR A 115 -4.63 -18.97 -21.14
CA THR A 115 -5.21 -17.71 -20.62
C THR A 115 -4.19 -16.83 -19.90
N GLY A 116 -3.23 -17.45 -19.19
CA GLY A 116 -2.34 -16.76 -18.26
C GLY A 116 -3.01 -16.38 -16.94
N ASP A 117 -4.21 -16.92 -16.65
CA ASP A 117 -5.01 -16.49 -15.51
C ASP A 117 -4.54 -17.10 -14.18
N ILE A 118 -4.34 -16.22 -13.19
CA ILE A 118 -4.05 -16.58 -11.80
C ILE A 118 -4.98 -15.78 -10.91
N THR A 119 -5.66 -16.47 -9.99
CA THR A 119 -6.47 -15.81 -8.97
C THR A 119 -5.62 -15.59 -7.73
N TYR A 120 -5.58 -14.37 -7.21
CA TYR A 120 -4.92 -14.03 -5.96
C TYR A 120 -5.95 -13.63 -4.91
N MET A 121 -5.97 -14.34 -3.78
CA MET A 121 -6.92 -14.13 -2.71
C MET A 121 -6.22 -13.75 -1.41
N ARG A 122 -6.67 -12.63 -0.83
CA ARG A 122 -6.19 -12.09 0.44
C ARG A 122 -7.36 -11.46 1.20
N THR A 123 -7.28 -11.43 2.52
CA THR A 123 -8.37 -10.90 3.37
C THR A 123 -8.26 -9.38 3.56
N ASP A 124 -7.10 -8.80 3.30
CA ASP A 124 -6.80 -7.38 3.49
C ASP A 124 -6.71 -6.61 2.16
N PHE A 125 -7.28 -5.41 2.11
CA PHE A 125 -7.06 -4.44 1.04
C PHE A 125 -6.14 -3.37 1.62
N ASN A 126 -4.87 -3.33 1.18
CA ASN A 126 -3.91 -2.31 1.59
C ASN A 126 -3.42 -1.52 0.37
#